data_AF-A0A846CXA7-F1
#
_entry.id   AF-A0A846CXA7-F1
#
_cell.length_a   1.000
_cell.length_b   1.000
_cell.length_c   1.000
_cell.angle_alpha   90.00
_cell.angle_beta   90.00
_cell.angle_gamma   90.00
#
_symmetry.space_group_name_H-M   'P 1'
#
loop_
_entity.id
_entity.type
_entity.pdbx_description
1 polymer ?
#
loop_
_entity_poly.entity_id
_entity_poly.type
_entity_poly.pdbx_seq_one_letter_code
_entity_poly.pdbx_strand_id
1 'polypeptide(L)'
;LEVAKAITDEYNRAYALSGLAPYLPERLLREALEVAQAITGEYNRAKALSGLAPQLPRILPEALDAARTITNPRDRAYALSGLAPQLPRILPEALDAARATNPRDRADALIGLARHWPEILPEALEAAAAITDEYYRADALMAIEPHCPESLLPEALETAQAIQSEYHRARVFSGLIENPGLSLQEDVSLWQEFLHTLACSDRQRFLGNLVDLSPTIISLGGKEALAAIVEAIKDVSRWWP
;
A
#
# COMPACT_ATOMS: atom_id res chain seq x y z
N LEU A 1 -16.59 -24.74 -1.78
CA LEU A 1 -15.61 -25.04 -2.85
C LEU A 1 -16.29 -25.30 -4.19
N GLU A 2 -17.30 -26.17 -4.27
CA GLU A 2 -18.05 -26.43 -5.53
C GLU A 2 -18.58 -25.16 -6.23
N VAL A 3 -19.16 -24.22 -5.47
CA VAL A 3 -19.61 -22.94 -6.04
C VAL A 3 -18.46 -22.16 -6.66
N ALA A 4 -17.29 -22.11 -6.00
CA ALA A 4 -16.12 -21.41 -6.53
C ALA A 4 -15.59 -22.07 -7.81
N LYS A 5 -15.60 -23.40 -7.90
CA LYS A 5 -15.22 -24.14 -9.11
C LYS A 5 -16.12 -23.83 -10.29
N ALA A 6 -17.42 -23.68 -10.03
CA ALA A 6 -18.43 -23.41 -11.05
C ALA A 6 -18.39 -21.97 -11.59
N ILE A 7 -17.62 -21.06 -10.97
CA ILE A 7 -17.43 -19.70 -11.48
C ILE A 7 -16.60 -19.76 -12.76
N THR A 8 -17.18 -19.27 -13.86
CA THR A 8 -16.53 -19.23 -15.17
C THR A 8 -15.51 -18.10 -15.29
N ASP A 9 -15.79 -16.95 -14.68
CA ASP A 9 -14.86 -15.83 -14.63
C ASP A 9 -13.70 -16.14 -13.68
N GLU A 10 -12.49 -16.21 -14.23
CA GLU A 10 -11.32 -16.66 -13.47
C GLU A 10 -10.93 -15.70 -12.35
N TYR A 11 -11.19 -14.40 -12.52
CA TYR A 11 -10.92 -13.40 -11.48
C TYR A 11 -11.84 -13.63 -10.27
N ASN A 12 -13.13 -13.78 -10.51
CA ASN A 12 -14.12 -14.07 -9.48
C ASN A 12 -13.88 -15.45 -8.85
N ARG A 13 -13.42 -16.43 -9.63
CA ARG A 13 -13.02 -17.75 -9.12
C ARG A 13 -11.82 -17.63 -8.17
N ALA A 14 -10.76 -16.95 -8.58
CA ALA A 14 -9.59 -16.70 -7.73
C ALA A 14 -9.98 -15.95 -6.45
N TYR A 15 -10.80 -14.90 -6.58
CA TYR A 15 -11.30 -14.13 -5.44
C TYR A 15 -12.11 -15.01 -4.48
N ALA A 16 -13.00 -15.85 -5.00
CA ALA A 16 -13.77 -16.79 -4.19
C ALA A 16 -12.87 -17.81 -3.48
N LEU A 17 -11.84 -18.32 -4.14
CA LEU A 17 -10.86 -19.22 -3.51
C LEU A 17 -10.11 -18.53 -2.37
N SER A 18 -9.58 -17.33 -2.58
CA SER A 18 -8.89 -16.55 -1.54
C SER A 18 -9.82 -16.25 -0.36
N GLY A 19 -11.06 -15.86 -0.62
CA GLY A 19 -12.04 -15.55 0.43
C GLY A 19 -12.54 -16.78 1.20
N LEU A 20 -12.61 -17.94 0.55
CA LEU A 20 -12.99 -19.20 1.21
C LEU A 20 -11.84 -19.81 2.00
N ALA A 21 -10.58 -19.51 1.66
CA ALA A 21 -9.41 -20.16 2.23
C ALA A 21 -9.46 -20.31 3.77
N PRO A 22 -9.78 -19.26 4.56
CA PRO A 22 -9.79 -19.37 6.03
C PRO A 22 -10.85 -20.32 6.60
N TYR A 23 -11.84 -20.70 5.80
CA TYR A 23 -12.98 -21.51 6.22
C TYR A 23 -12.95 -22.93 5.64
N LEU A 24 -11.94 -23.25 4.81
CA LEU A 24 -11.83 -24.58 4.23
C LEU A 24 -11.17 -25.54 5.23
N PRO A 25 -11.75 -26.74 5.46
CA PRO A 25 -11.05 -27.78 6.19
C PRO A 25 -9.84 -28.26 5.38
N GLU A 26 -8.81 -28.79 6.07
CA GLU A 26 -7.53 -29.23 5.46
C GLU A 26 -7.73 -30.12 4.21
N ARG A 27 -8.71 -31.03 4.25
CA ARG A 27 -9.06 -31.91 3.12
C ARG A 27 -9.47 -31.18 1.84
N LEU A 28 -10.10 -30.01 1.95
CA LEU A 28 -10.61 -29.23 0.80
C LEU A 28 -9.58 -28.20 0.31
N LEU A 29 -8.51 -27.94 1.07
CA LEU A 29 -7.51 -26.97 0.67
C LEU A 29 -6.57 -27.51 -0.42
N ARG A 30 -6.29 -28.83 -0.43
CA ARG A 30 -5.60 -29.47 -1.58
C ARG A 30 -6.41 -29.32 -2.87
N GLU A 31 -7.71 -29.58 -2.77
CA GLU A 31 -8.62 -29.41 -3.90
C GLU A 31 -8.73 -27.94 -4.33
N ALA A 32 -8.71 -26.99 -3.39
CA ALA A 32 -8.66 -25.57 -3.71
C ALA A 32 -7.35 -25.18 -4.42
N LEU A 33 -6.21 -25.78 -4.05
CA LEU A 33 -4.94 -25.61 -4.74
C LEU A 33 -4.98 -26.15 -6.17
N GLU A 34 -5.57 -27.33 -6.40
CA GLU A 34 -5.75 -27.88 -7.76
C GLU A 34 -6.60 -26.94 -8.63
N VAL A 35 -7.67 -26.38 -8.07
CA VAL A 35 -8.50 -25.38 -8.78
C VAL A 35 -7.69 -24.11 -9.06
N ALA A 36 -6.90 -23.64 -8.11
CA ALA A 36 -6.02 -22.48 -8.31
C ALA A 36 -4.98 -22.74 -9.42
N GLN A 37 -4.36 -23.92 -9.44
CA GLN A 37 -3.38 -24.33 -10.46
C GLN A 37 -4.00 -24.45 -11.86
N ALA A 38 -5.28 -24.85 -11.94
CA ALA A 38 -6.03 -24.95 -13.19
C ALA A 38 -6.49 -23.60 -13.77
N ILE A 39 -6.30 -22.49 -13.04
CA ILE A 39 -6.57 -21.15 -13.56
C ILE A 39 -5.52 -20.82 -14.64
N THR A 40 -6.01 -20.44 -15.82
CA THR A 40 -5.15 -20.16 -16.98
C THR A 40 -4.57 -18.75 -16.94
N GLY A 41 -5.34 -17.76 -16.48
CA GLY A 41 -4.88 -16.39 -16.28
C GLY A 41 -3.87 -16.31 -15.13
N GLU A 42 -2.63 -15.99 -15.44
CA GLU A 42 -1.51 -16.02 -14.49
C GLU A 42 -1.72 -15.12 -13.27
N TYR A 43 -2.24 -13.91 -13.47
CA TYR A 43 -2.62 -13.02 -12.36
C TYR A 43 -3.66 -13.65 -11.43
N ASN A 44 -4.71 -14.26 -12.00
CA ASN A 44 -5.77 -14.90 -11.24
C ASN A 44 -5.24 -16.12 -10.48
N ARG A 45 -4.35 -16.88 -11.11
CA ARG A 45 -3.64 -18.00 -10.48
C ARG A 45 -2.77 -17.51 -9.31
N ALA A 46 -1.96 -16.46 -9.53
CA ALA A 46 -1.13 -15.84 -8.50
C ALA A 46 -1.97 -15.38 -7.30
N LYS A 47 -3.11 -14.74 -7.56
CA LYS A 47 -4.06 -14.28 -6.54
C LYS A 47 -4.65 -15.44 -5.72
N ALA A 48 -5.07 -16.50 -6.39
CA ALA A 48 -5.59 -17.69 -5.71
C ALA A 48 -4.51 -18.35 -4.83
N LEU A 49 -3.29 -18.53 -5.36
CA LEU A 49 -2.15 -19.10 -4.62
C LEU A 49 -1.77 -18.27 -3.39
N SER A 50 -1.65 -16.95 -3.55
CA SER A 50 -1.36 -16.01 -2.46
C SER A 50 -2.44 -16.06 -1.37
N GLY A 51 -3.72 -16.09 -1.74
CA GLY A 51 -4.83 -16.19 -0.78
C GLY A 51 -4.92 -17.53 -0.03
N LEU A 52 -4.46 -18.62 -0.64
CA LEU A 52 -4.41 -19.94 0.00
C LEU A 52 -3.21 -20.09 0.96
N ALA A 53 -2.15 -19.29 0.77
CA ALA A 53 -0.89 -19.39 1.51
C ALA A 53 -1.06 -19.44 3.04
N PRO A 54 -1.85 -18.55 3.68
CA PRO A 54 -1.94 -18.50 5.14
C PRO A 54 -2.54 -19.75 5.79
N GLN A 55 -3.20 -20.61 5.00
CA GLN A 55 -4.04 -21.68 5.52
C GLN A 55 -3.41 -23.06 5.47
N LEU A 56 -2.21 -23.23 4.87
CA LEU A 56 -1.61 -24.57 4.81
C LEU A 56 -0.10 -24.61 4.62
N PRO A 57 0.68 -24.71 5.72
CA PRO A 57 2.10 -25.00 5.65
C PRO A 57 2.45 -26.27 4.87
N ARG A 58 1.55 -27.27 4.85
CA ARG A 58 1.78 -28.56 4.17
C ARG A 58 1.67 -28.51 2.64
N ILE A 59 0.96 -27.56 2.04
CA ILE A 59 0.87 -27.43 0.56
C ILE A 59 1.72 -26.28 0.02
N LEU A 60 2.46 -25.58 0.89
CA LEU A 60 3.38 -24.51 0.48
C LEU A 60 4.42 -24.98 -0.54
N PRO A 61 4.98 -26.21 -0.49
CA PRO A 61 5.87 -26.69 -1.56
C PRO A 61 5.20 -26.70 -2.94
N GLU A 62 4.00 -27.26 -3.05
CA GLU A 62 3.26 -27.33 -4.32
C GLU A 62 2.76 -25.96 -4.79
N ALA A 63 2.38 -25.07 -3.86
CA ALA A 63 2.02 -23.70 -4.17
C ALA A 63 3.24 -22.88 -4.64
N LEU A 64 4.40 -23.11 -4.04
CA LEU A 64 5.67 -22.50 -4.46
C LEU A 64 6.06 -22.98 -5.86
N ASP A 65 5.98 -24.28 -6.14
CA ASP A 65 6.26 -24.82 -7.46
C ASP A 65 5.29 -24.24 -8.50
N ALA A 66 3.99 -24.14 -8.17
CA ALA A 66 3.02 -23.46 -9.03
C ALA A 66 3.36 -21.99 -9.26
N ALA A 67 3.76 -21.24 -8.22
CA ALA A 67 4.18 -19.85 -8.34
C ALA A 67 5.41 -19.71 -9.25
N ARG A 68 6.38 -20.63 -9.15
CA ARG A 68 7.59 -20.65 -10.01
C ARG A 68 7.27 -20.93 -11.48
N THR A 69 6.19 -21.65 -11.78
CA THR A 69 5.74 -21.88 -13.17
C THR A 69 5.06 -20.67 -13.80
N ILE A 70 4.78 -19.60 -13.04
CA ILE A 70 4.23 -18.36 -13.58
C ILE A 70 5.30 -17.67 -14.44
N THR A 71 4.96 -17.41 -15.70
CA THR A 71 5.88 -16.87 -16.70
C THR A 71 5.94 -15.35 -16.65
N ASN A 72 4.82 -14.67 -16.44
CA ASN A 72 4.74 -13.24 -16.25
C ASN A 72 5.49 -12.82 -14.97
N PRO A 73 6.52 -11.95 -15.06
CA PRO A 73 7.34 -11.57 -13.92
C PRO A 73 6.55 -10.90 -12.78
N ARG A 74 5.60 -10.03 -13.11
CA ARG A 74 4.73 -9.35 -12.14
C ARG A 74 3.90 -10.37 -11.36
N ASP A 75 3.23 -11.27 -12.07
CA ASP A 75 2.34 -12.23 -11.44
C ASP A 75 3.13 -13.25 -10.60
N ARG A 76 4.34 -13.62 -11.05
CA ARG A 76 5.27 -14.46 -10.27
C ARG A 76 5.75 -13.75 -9.02
N ALA A 77 6.20 -12.50 -9.11
CA ALA A 77 6.62 -11.71 -7.96
C ALA A 77 5.48 -11.57 -6.95
N TYR A 78 4.25 -11.27 -7.42
CA TYR A 78 3.07 -11.19 -6.57
C TYR A 78 2.78 -12.50 -5.83
N ALA A 79 2.82 -13.64 -6.53
CA ALA A 79 2.62 -14.95 -5.91
C ALA A 79 3.69 -15.26 -4.86
N LEU A 80 4.98 -15.05 -5.19
CA LEU A 80 6.10 -15.32 -4.29
C LEU A 80 6.07 -14.39 -3.06
N SER A 81 5.75 -13.11 -3.23
CA SER A 81 5.58 -12.17 -2.11
C SER A 81 4.41 -12.56 -1.20
N GLY A 82 3.33 -13.11 -1.74
CA GLY A 82 2.22 -13.65 -0.95
C GLY A 82 2.55 -14.94 -0.19
N LEU A 83 3.42 -15.79 -0.76
CA LEU A 83 3.86 -17.04 -0.13
C LEU A 83 4.96 -16.83 0.91
N ALA A 84 5.82 -15.83 0.72
CA ALA A 84 7.00 -15.62 1.56
C ALA A 84 6.69 -15.58 3.07
N PRO A 85 5.63 -14.89 3.56
CA PRO A 85 5.34 -14.79 4.99
C PRO A 85 5.11 -16.14 5.67
N GLN A 86 4.66 -17.14 4.91
CA GLN A 86 4.43 -18.50 5.38
C GLN A 86 5.61 -19.42 5.12
N LEU A 87 6.55 -19.00 4.26
CA LEU A 87 7.72 -19.76 3.88
C LEU A 87 8.99 -18.89 3.88
N PRO A 88 9.42 -18.30 5.02
CA PRO A 88 10.45 -17.25 5.06
C PRO A 88 11.77 -17.58 4.35
N ARG A 89 12.11 -18.86 4.21
CA ARG A 89 13.27 -19.34 3.42
C ARG A 89 13.25 -18.90 1.94
N ILE A 90 12.09 -18.54 1.37
CA ILE A 90 11.99 -18.05 -0.02
C ILE A 90 12.08 -16.54 -0.12
N LEU A 91 12.26 -15.80 0.99
CA LEU A 91 12.35 -14.34 0.96
C LEU A 91 13.39 -13.83 -0.06
N PRO A 92 14.62 -14.39 -0.15
CA PRO A 92 15.57 -13.98 -1.19
C PRO A 92 15.03 -14.17 -2.61
N GLU A 93 14.33 -15.27 -2.88
CA GLU A 93 13.73 -15.56 -4.18
C GLU A 93 12.57 -14.58 -4.50
N ALA A 94 11.75 -14.23 -3.50
CA ALA A 94 10.68 -13.26 -3.66
C ALA A 94 11.22 -11.85 -3.93
N LEU A 95 12.29 -11.45 -3.24
CA LEU A 95 13.00 -10.19 -3.48
C LEU A 95 13.60 -10.14 -4.89
N ASP A 96 14.29 -11.20 -5.32
CA ASP A 96 14.86 -11.27 -6.67
C ASP A 96 13.77 -11.24 -7.75
N ALA A 97 12.64 -11.91 -7.52
CA ALA A 97 11.49 -11.85 -8.41
C ALA A 97 10.91 -10.43 -8.50
N ALA A 98 10.75 -9.73 -7.37
CA ALA A 98 10.29 -8.34 -7.32
C ALA A 98 11.26 -7.39 -8.03
N ARG A 99 12.57 -7.55 -7.83
CA ARG A 99 13.60 -6.73 -8.49
C ARG A 99 13.62 -6.89 -10.02
N ALA A 100 13.17 -8.04 -10.53
CA ALA A 100 13.10 -8.34 -11.95
C ALA A 100 11.87 -7.73 -12.67
N THR A 101 10.97 -7.05 -11.96
CA THR A 101 9.78 -6.43 -12.56
C THR A 101 10.01 -4.95 -12.91
N ASN A 102 9.04 -4.32 -13.57
CA ASN A 102 9.06 -2.87 -13.78
C ASN A 102 8.94 -2.11 -12.44
N PRO A 103 9.25 -0.80 -12.39
CA PRO A 103 9.31 -0.04 -11.13
C PRO A 103 8.02 -0.09 -10.29
N ARG A 104 6.84 -0.03 -10.93
CA ARG A 104 5.56 -0.10 -10.23
C ARG A 104 5.35 -1.46 -9.57
N ASP A 105 5.45 -2.53 -10.36
CA ASP A 105 5.25 -3.89 -9.85
C ASP A 105 6.31 -4.26 -8.79
N ARG A 106 7.52 -3.70 -8.92
CA ARG A 106 8.61 -3.86 -7.96
C ARG A 106 8.25 -3.21 -6.63
N ALA A 107 7.79 -1.96 -6.66
CA ALA A 107 7.34 -1.25 -5.46
C ALA A 107 6.19 -2.00 -4.78
N ASP A 108 5.16 -2.41 -5.53
CA ASP A 108 4.00 -3.15 -5.00
C ASP A 108 4.44 -4.44 -4.28
N ALA A 109 5.34 -5.22 -4.90
CA ALA A 109 5.85 -6.47 -4.32
C ALA A 109 6.72 -6.23 -3.07
N LEU A 110 7.60 -5.22 -3.09
CA LEU A 110 8.46 -4.88 -1.96
C LEU A 110 7.67 -4.30 -0.78
N ILE A 111 6.68 -3.44 -1.03
CA ILE A 111 5.76 -2.91 -0.01
C ILE A 111 4.99 -4.07 0.65
N GLY A 112 4.52 -5.03 -0.14
CA GLY A 112 3.85 -6.22 0.37
C GLY A 112 4.74 -7.06 1.29
N LEU A 113 6.00 -7.25 0.92
CA LEU A 113 7.00 -7.95 1.76
C LEU A 113 7.36 -7.15 3.01
N ALA A 114 7.49 -5.83 2.90
CA ALA A 114 7.89 -4.94 3.99
C ALA A 114 6.91 -4.96 5.18
N ARG A 115 5.64 -5.33 4.97
CA ARG A 115 4.66 -5.56 6.04
C ARG A 115 5.06 -6.65 7.03
N HIS A 116 5.88 -7.61 6.58
CA HIS A 116 6.37 -8.72 7.40
C HIS A 116 7.86 -8.58 7.74
N TRP A 117 8.60 -7.82 6.94
CA TRP A 117 10.04 -7.56 7.08
C TRP A 117 10.33 -6.07 6.92
N PRO A 118 10.17 -5.26 7.98
CA PRO A 118 10.36 -3.81 7.93
C PRO A 118 11.73 -3.37 7.42
N GLU A 119 12.75 -4.22 7.50
CA GLU A 119 14.08 -3.99 6.94
C GLU A 119 14.08 -3.79 5.41
N ILE A 120 13.01 -4.16 4.70
CA ILE A 120 12.83 -3.96 3.26
C ILE A 120 12.29 -2.56 2.93
N LEU A 121 11.73 -1.83 3.91
CA LEU A 121 11.12 -0.51 3.69
C LEU A 121 12.02 0.49 2.95
N PRO A 122 13.34 0.59 3.22
CA PRO A 122 14.22 1.48 2.46
C PRO A 122 14.23 1.14 0.95
N GLU A 123 14.32 -0.15 0.61
CA GLU A 123 14.30 -0.60 -0.80
C GLU A 123 12.92 -0.39 -1.43
N ALA A 124 11.84 -0.61 -0.67
CA ALA A 124 10.49 -0.34 -1.12
C ALA A 124 10.26 1.15 -1.44
N LEU A 125 10.80 2.04 -0.60
CA LEU A 125 10.75 3.48 -0.80
C LEU A 125 11.58 3.92 -2.02
N GLU A 126 12.78 3.37 -2.19
CA GLU A 126 13.59 3.61 -3.39
C GLU A 126 12.85 3.16 -4.66
N ALA A 127 12.21 1.98 -4.61
CA ALA A 127 11.41 1.48 -5.72
C ALA A 127 10.20 2.38 -6.03
N ALA A 128 9.52 2.91 -5.00
CA ALA A 128 8.43 3.87 -5.13
C ALA A 128 8.93 5.19 -5.76
N ALA A 129 10.07 5.71 -5.31
CA ALA A 129 10.67 6.93 -5.85
C ALA A 129 11.04 6.81 -7.34
N ALA A 130 11.43 5.61 -7.77
CA ALA A 130 11.76 5.30 -9.17
C ALA A 130 10.54 5.21 -10.11
N ILE A 131 9.30 5.26 -9.59
CA ILE A 131 8.09 5.23 -10.41
C ILE A 131 7.94 6.57 -11.16
N THR A 132 7.89 6.51 -12.49
CA THR A 132 7.75 7.69 -13.35
C THR A 132 6.35 8.30 -13.32
N ASP A 133 5.31 7.45 -13.26
CA ASP A 133 3.92 7.90 -13.21
C ASP A 133 3.58 8.40 -11.80
N GLU A 134 3.23 9.68 -11.70
CA GLU A 134 3.04 10.35 -10.41
C GLU A 134 1.86 9.82 -9.60
N TYR A 135 0.82 9.32 -10.28
CA TYR A 135 -0.30 8.69 -9.59
C TYR A 135 0.16 7.41 -8.90
N TYR A 136 0.89 6.55 -9.61
CA TYR A 136 1.42 5.30 -9.02
C TYR A 136 2.51 5.55 -7.98
N ARG A 137 3.34 6.58 -8.16
CA ARG A 137 4.33 6.99 -7.15
C ARG A 137 3.64 7.44 -5.86
N ALA A 138 2.62 8.28 -5.97
CA ALA A 138 1.83 8.68 -4.81
C ALA A 138 1.11 7.50 -4.15
N ASP A 139 0.57 6.58 -4.96
CA ASP A 139 -0.10 5.37 -4.46
C ASP A 139 0.84 4.48 -3.65
N ALA A 140 2.06 4.26 -4.16
CA ALA A 140 3.10 3.51 -3.47
C ALA A 140 3.54 4.19 -2.16
N LEU A 141 3.72 5.51 -2.15
CA LEU A 141 4.08 6.26 -0.93
C LEU A 141 3.01 6.15 0.16
N MET A 142 1.72 6.31 -0.18
CA MET A 142 0.65 6.13 0.82
C MET A 142 0.56 4.69 1.33
N ALA A 143 0.97 3.70 0.54
CA ALA A 143 0.99 2.30 1.00
C ALA A 143 2.17 2.01 1.95
N ILE A 144 3.23 2.82 1.92
CA ILE A 144 4.37 2.77 2.85
C ILE A 144 4.06 3.50 4.16
N GLU A 145 3.34 4.62 4.09
CA GLU A 145 3.14 5.58 5.19
C GLU A 145 2.69 4.95 6.54
N PRO A 146 1.70 4.03 6.60
CA PRO A 146 1.26 3.42 7.87
C PRO A 146 2.34 2.63 8.62
N HIS A 147 3.46 2.33 7.94
CA HIS A 147 4.57 1.57 8.47
C HIS A 147 5.91 2.31 8.32
N CYS A 148 5.89 3.58 7.92
CA CYS A 148 7.10 4.36 7.70
C CYS A 148 7.71 4.78 9.05
N PRO A 149 8.91 4.28 9.41
CA PRO A 149 9.60 4.72 10.63
C PRO A 149 10.09 6.16 10.47
N GLU A 150 10.26 6.87 11.59
CA GLU A 150 10.76 8.24 11.64
C GLU A 150 12.07 8.42 10.85
N SER A 151 12.94 7.42 10.85
CA SER A 151 14.21 7.42 10.14
C SER A 151 14.10 7.46 8.61
N LEU A 152 12.93 7.18 8.03
CA LEU A 152 12.67 7.21 6.59
C LEU A 152 11.74 8.36 6.17
N LEU A 153 11.28 9.18 7.13
CA LEU A 153 10.42 10.32 6.84
C LEU A 153 11.11 11.37 5.93
N PRO A 154 12.41 11.69 6.09
CA PRO A 154 13.08 12.63 5.18
C PRO A 154 13.04 12.18 3.73
N GLU A 155 13.34 10.91 3.45
CA GLU A 155 13.33 10.34 2.11
C GLU A 155 11.91 10.23 1.54
N ALA A 156 10.93 9.88 2.38
CA ALA A 156 9.52 9.85 1.99
C ALA A 156 9.00 11.25 1.64
N LEU A 157 9.39 12.26 2.42
CA LEU A 157 9.05 13.66 2.18
C LEU A 157 9.71 14.17 0.90
N GLU A 158 11.00 13.91 0.67
CA GLU A 158 11.69 14.28 -0.57
C GLU A 158 10.99 13.67 -1.79
N THR A 159 10.63 12.39 -1.71
CA THR A 159 9.93 11.70 -2.80
C THR A 159 8.55 12.30 -3.04
N ALA A 160 7.84 12.68 -1.98
CA ALA A 160 6.54 13.36 -2.08
C ALA A 160 6.69 14.75 -2.71
N GLN A 161 7.69 15.53 -2.30
CA GLN A 161 8.00 16.86 -2.85
C GLN A 161 8.38 16.81 -4.34
N ALA A 162 9.01 15.71 -4.79
CA ALA A 162 9.33 15.51 -6.20
C ALA A 162 8.10 15.26 -7.11
N ILE A 163 6.90 15.07 -6.53
CA ILE A 163 5.64 14.97 -7.27
C ILE A 163 5.20 16.36 -7.74
N GLN A 164 5.05 16.52 -9.05
CA GLN A 164 4.67 17.79 -9.68
C GLN A 164 3.16 18.04 -9.59
N SER A 165 2.35 17.01 -9.78
CA SER A 165 0.91 17.09 -9.56
C SER A 165 0.58 17.42 -8.11
N GLU A 166 0.12 18.65 -7.85
CA GLU A 166 -0.27 19.11 -6.52
C GLU A 166 -1.36 18.22 -5.90
N TYR A 167 -2.29 17.71 -6.72
CA TYR A 167 -3.30 16.78 -6.25
C TYR A 167 -2.69 15.47 -5.74
N HIS A 168 -1.72 14.90 -6.45
CA HIS A 168 -1.05 13.67 -6.01
C HIS A 168 -0.14 13.93 -4.81
N ARG A 169 0.59 15.05 -4.80
CA ARG A 169 1.41 15.46 -3.65
C ARG A 169 0.56 15.68 -2.40
N ALA A 170 -0.60 16.34 -2.53
CA ALA A 170 -1.56 16.55 -1.44
C ALA A 170 -2.07 15.23 -0.83
N ARG A 171 -2.30 14.20 -1.66
CA ARG A 171 -2.68 12.87 -1.17
C ARG A 171 -1.58 12.24 -0.31
N VAL A 172 -0.32 12.37 -0.71
CA VAL A 172 0.80 11.84 0.07
C VAL A 172 1.01 12.64 1.35
N PHE A 173 0.97 13.97 1.29
CA PHE A 173 1.09 14.84 2.47
C PHE A 173 -0.03 14.57 3.48
N SER A 174 -1.25 14.30 3.01
CA SER A 174 -2.38 13.91 3.87
C SER A 174 -2.10 12.63 4.65
N GLY A 175 -1.43 11.64 4.06
CA GLY A 175 -0.95 10.48 4.81
C GLY A 175 0.19 10.86 5.77
N LEU A 176 1.19 11.60 5.30
CA LEU A 176 2.37 11.93 6.12
C LEU A 176 2.04 12.69 7.42
N ILE A 177 0.99 13.53 7.42
CA ILE A 177 0.55 14.24 8.65
C ILE A 177 -0.11 13.32 9.68
N GLU A 178 -0.59 12.13 9.27
CA GLU A 178 -1.09 11.12 10.20
C GLU A 178 0.08 10.38 10.89
N ASN A 179 1.29 10.45 10.34
CA ASN A 179 2.47 9.83 10.92
C ASN A 179 2.92 10.60 12.19
N PRO A 180 2.96 9.95 13.36
CA PRO A 180 3.29 10.63 14.62
C PRO A 180 4.76 11.06 14.72
N GLY A 181 5.64 10.54 13.85
CA GLY A 181 7.05 10.94 13.78
C GLY A 181 7.25 12.23 12.97
N LEU A 182 6.26 12.69 12.20
CA LEU A 182 6.38 13.93 11.44
C LEU A 182 6.19 15.14 12.35
N SER A 183 7.23 15.97 12.48
CA SER A 183 7.14 17.27 13.14
C SER A 183 7.20 18.40 12.12
N LEU A 184 6.15 19.24 12.11
CA LEU A 184 6.08 20.47 11.32
C LEU A 184 6.32 21.74 12.17
N GLN A 185 6.68 21.57 13.44
CA GLN A 185 6.75 22.68 14.40
C GLN A 185 8.01 23.53 14.24
N GLU A 186 9.10 22.92 13.75
CA GLU A 186 10.43 23.54 13.69
C GLU A 186 10.72 24.19 12.34
N ASP A 187 9.93 23.86 11.31
CA ASP A 187 10.12 24.35 9.94
C ASP A 187 8.85 25.05 9.42
N VAL A 188 8.85 26.38 9.51
CA VAL A 188 7.75 27.23 9.05
C VAL A 188 7.57 27.14 7.53
N SER A 189 8.65 26.93 6.77
CA SER A 189 8.57 26.80 5.31
C SER A 189 7.91 25.49 4.93
N LEU A 190 8.28 24.39 5.58
CA LEU A 190 7.64 23.10 5.40
C LEU A 190 6.17 23.12 5.82
N TRP A 191 5.86 23.76 6.95
CA TRP A 191 4.48 23.99 7.39
C TRP A 191 3.64 24.72 6.32
N GLN A 192 4.16 25.81 5.76
CA GLN A 192 3.48 26.57 4.71
C GLN A 192 3.28 25.75 3.43
N GLU A 193 4.27 24.95 3.04
CA GLU A 193 4.19 24.06 1.88
C GLU A 193 3.09 23.01 2.06
N PHE A 194 3.02 22.37 3.23
CA PHE A 194 1.98 21.41 3.57
C PHE A 194 0.60 22.07 3.48
N LEU A 195 0.39 23.20 4.14
CA LEU A 195 -0.90 23.90 4.10
C LEU A 195 -1.31 24.27 2.67
N HIS A 196 -0.39 24.83 1.88
CA HIS A 196 -0.68 25.24 0.52
C HIS A 196 -1.03 24.04 -0.36
N THR A 197 -0.24 22.97 -0.28
CA THR A 197 -0.46 21.77 -1.09
C THR A 197 -1.75 21.05 -0.68
N LEU A 198 -2.02 20.89 0.62
CA LEU A 198 -3.23 20.25 1.12
C LEU A 198 -4.49 21.03 0.71
N ALA A 199 -4.41 22.36 0.59
CA ALA A 199 -5.52 23.19 0.11
C ALA A 199 -5.90 22.95 -1.36
N CYS A 200 -5.02 22.32 -2.16
CA CYS A 200 -5.32 21.89 -3.54
C CYS A 200 -6.16 20.61 -3.61
N SER A 201 -6.44 19.95 -2.47
CA SER A 201 -7.37 18.83 -2.39
C SER A 201 -8.83 19.30 -2.29
N ASP A 202 -9.79 18.37 -2.35
CA ASP A 202 -11.19 18.73 -2.16
C ASP A 202 -11.47 19.20 -0.71
N ARG A 203 -12.51 20.02 -0.55
CA ARG A 203 -12.88 20.65 0.73
C ARG A 203 -13.02 19.63 1.86
N GLN A 204 -13.57 18.45 1.59
CA GLN A 204 -13.77 17.42 2.61
C GLN A 204 -12.43 16.90 3.13
N ARG A 205 -11.50 16.56 2.23
CA ARG A 205 -10.15 16.12 2.60
C ARG A 205 -9.37 17.22 3.32
N PHE A 206 -9.38 18.44 2.80
CA PHE A 206 -8.67 19.55 3.43
C PHE A 206 -9.15 19.82 4.86
N LEU A 207 -10.47 19.78 5.11
CA LEU A 207 -11.01 19.91 6.46
C LEU A 207 -10.61 18.75 7.38
N GLY A 208 -10.52 17.53 6.85
CA GLY A 208 -9.95 16.37 7.57
C GLY A 208 -8.51 16.63 7.98
N ASN A 209 -7.66 17.03 7.03
CA ASN A 209 -6.25 17.32 7.27
C ASN A 209 -6.03 18.40 8.33
N LEU A 210 -6.91 19.42 8.42
CA LEU A 210 -6.81 20.44 9.47
C LEU A 210 -7.07 19.87 10.88
N VAL A 211 -7.86 18.80 11.01
CA VAL A 211 -8.02 18.08 12.27
C VAL A 211 -6.71 17.41 12.64
N ASP A 212 -6.08 16.70 11.70
CA ASP A 212 -4.81 16.00 11.95
C ASP A 212 -3.67 16.98 12.24
N LEU A 213 -3.71 18.17 11.66
CA LEU A 213 -2.77 19.27 11.94
C LEU A 213 -3.06 20.04 13.24
N SER A 214 -4.14 19.74 13.96
CA SER A 214 -4.52 20.48 15.18
C SER A 214 -3.41 20.52 16.26
N PRO A 215 -2.66 19.44 16.52
CA PRO A 215 -1.53 19.48 17.45
C PRO A 215 -0.47 20.50 17.04
N THR A 216 -0.13 20.55 15.75
CA THR A 216 0.84 21.52 15.19
C THR A 216 0.30 22.94 15.29
N ILE A 217 -0.97 23.17 14.92
CA ILE A 217 -1.62 24.49 15.03
C ILE A 217 -1.58 25.00 16.47
N ILE A 218 -1.92 24.15 17.44
CA ILE A 218 -1.89 24.49 18.87
C ILE A 218 -0.46 24.77 19.33
N SER A 219 0.52 24.01 18.86
CA SER A 219 1.93 24.22 19.20
C SER A 219 2.46 25.57 18.69
N LEU A 220 2.06 25.97 17.48
CA LEU A 220 2.53 27.20 16.85
C LEU A 220 1.82 28.47 17.36
N GLY A 221 0.52 28.40 17.66
CA GLY A 221 -0.31 29.58 17.94
C GLY A 221 -1.31 29.44 19.09
N GLY A 222 -1.23 28.37 19.87
CA GLY A 222 -2.14 28.11 20.99
C GLY A 222 -3.55 27.67 20.55
N LYS A 223 -4.45 27.53 21.52
CA LYS A 223 -5.85 27.16 21.26
C LYS A 223 -6.61 28.29 20.54
N GLU A 224 -6.15 29.52 20.70
CA GLU A 224 -6.66 30.71 20.08
C GLU A 224 -6.47 30.67 18.56
N ALA A 225 -5.31 30.19 18.08
CA ALA A 225 -5.09 30.01 16.64
C ALA A 225 -6.04 28.97 16.04
N LEU A 226 -6.25 27.84 16.73
CA LEU A 226 -7.21 26.83 16.27
C LEU A 226 -8.64 27.40 16.24
N ALA A 227 -9.05 28.15 17.26
CA ALA A 227 -10.36 28.80 17.29
C ALA A 227 -10.54 29.81 16.15
N ALA A 228 -9.51 30.62 15.87
CA ALA A 228 -9.53 31.59 14.77
C ALA A 228 -9.66 30.90 13.40
N ILE A 229 -8.97 29.77 13.18
CA ILE A 229 -9.11 28.97 11.95
C ILE A 229 -10.53 28.42 11.81
N VAL A 230 -11.10 27.87 12.89
CA VAL A 230 -12.48 27.35 12.87
C VAL A 230 -13.50 28.45 12.54
N GLU A 231 -13.37 29.64 13.11
CA GLU A 231 -14.23 30.77 12.77
C GLU A 231 -14.05 31.23 11.32
N ALA A 232 -12.82 31.31 10.82
CA ALA A 232 -12.56 31.64 9.42
C ALA A 232 -13.21 30.63 8.46
N ILE A 233 -13.14 29.32 8.77
CA ILE A 233 -13.80 28.27 7.98
C ILE A 233 -15.32 28.45 7.99
N LYS A 234 -15.92 28.70 9.16
CA LYS A 234 -17.37 28.95 9.27
C LYS A 234 -17.79 30.17 8.46
N ASP A 235 -17.00 31.23 8.52
CA ASP A 235 -17.28 32.45 7.77
C ASP A 235 -17.25 32.16 6.27
N VAL A 236 -16.16 31.61 5.72
CA VAL A 236 -16.09 31.25 4.29
C VAL A 236 -17.25 30.35 3.86
N SER A 237 -17.63 29.38 4.71
CA SER A 237 -18.75 28.47 4.46
C SER A 237 -20.11 29.18 4.35
N ARG A 238 -20.28 30.37 4.94
CA ARG A 238 -21.49 31.19 4.80
C ARG A 238 -21.56 31.91 3.46
N TRP A 239 -20.40 32.25 2.88
CA TRP A 239 -20.32 32.96 1.61
C TRP A 239 -20.40 32.01 0.40
N TRP A 240 -19.93 30.76 0.55
CA TRP A 240 -19.96 29.71 -0.47
C TRP A 240 -20.53 28.40 0.11
N PRO A 241 -21.88 28.27 0.18
CA PRO A 241 -22.54 27.07 0.71
C PRO A 241 -22.26 25.81 -0.12
#